data_AF-A0A3D2F552-F1
#
_entry.id   AF-A0A3D2F552-F1
#
_cell.length_a   1.000
_cell.length_b   1.000
_cell.length_c   1.000
_cell.angle_alpha   90.00
_cell.angle_beta   90.00
_cell.angle_gamma   90.00
#
_symmetry.space_group_name_H-M   'P 1'
#
loop_
_entity.id
_entity.type
_entity.pdbx_description
1 polymer ?
#
loop_
_entity_poly.entity_id
_entity_poly.type
_entity_poly.pdbx_seq_one_letter_code
_entity_poly.pdbx_strand_id
1 'polypeptide(L)'
;NWDPEDMTVLANEQVIDGKGWRSGAEVEKRDLTQWFFKISDYADELNTALEGLDNWPAKVRLMQENWIGESRGLQFAFSTTANAPKGHDRIEVYTTRPDTLNGASFVGISPDHPLAKALEADNAELAAFCAECRKGGTTAAEVETAEKMGFNTGITVRHPFDTDHHLPVYIANFILMDYGTGAIFGCPAHDVRDFEFATKYELPIISTFLPTEDADPKVTEAYVPMKTEKVFYNGGFAGEQWQTGEQAIAAAIDFCEAKGIGQGVTKYRLRDWGLSRQRYWGCPIPVVHCDDCGVVPEKKENLPIELPFDVTFDIPGNPLDRHPTWRNTACPSCGKAALRETDTMDTFVDSSWYFARFTSPHADTPTIKEDAEYWMNVDQYIGGIEHAILHLLYSRFFARAMQITGHLPEGAIEPFNALFTQGMVTHEIYETKDERGRPVYHLPEDVTDGKLTDGTEVQITPSAKMSKSKKNVVDPLGIIANYGADTARWFVLSDSPPERDVEWTASGAEAAYKHLNRVHNISTRITEMDKDAKGTGDDDLLRAMHKAIHDVTVGVESFGFNAAIAKLYGFTAVMQKTKAGY
;
A
#
# COMPACT_ATOMS: atom_id res chain seq x y z
N ASN A 1 -11.56 -11.01 1.53
CA ASN A 1 -12.72 -10.19 1.89
C ASN A 1 -13.80 -10.36 0.84
N TRP A 2 -14.91 -10.99 1.21
CA TRP A 2 -16.08 -11.17 0.35
C TRP A 2 -17.24 -10.37 0.93
N ASP A 3 -17.87 -9.52 0.13
CA ASP A 3 -19.10 -8.84 0.49
C ASP A 3 -20.30 -9.71 0.08
N PRO A 4 -21.11 -10.24 1.02
CA PRO A 4 -22.24 -11.11 0.69
C PRO A 4 -23.43 -10.37 0.08
N GLU A 5 -23.53 -9.06 0.24
CA GLU A 5 -24.61 -8.25 -0.37
C GLU A 5 -24.21 -7.80 -1.78
N ASP A 6 -23.01 -7.21 -1.92
CA ASP A 6 -22.50 -6.78 -3.23
C ASP A 6 -22.05 -7.99 -4.10
N MET A 7 -21.88 -9.16 -3.49
CA MET A 7 -21.46 -10.42 -4.14
C MET A 7 -20.15 -10.26 -4.93
N THR A 8 -19.16 -9.63 -4.30
CA THR A 8 -17.85 -9.33 -4.88
C THR A 8 -16.74 -9.48 -3.84
N VAL A 9 -15.53 -9.77 -4.31
CA VAL A 9 -14.32 -9.58 -3.50
C VAL A 9 -14.11 -8.07 -3.27
N LEU A 10 -13.69 -7.74 -2.05
CA LEU A 10 -13.21 -6.42 -1.64
C LEU A 10 -11.70 -6.48 -1.42
N ALA A 11 -11.00 -5.41 -1.80
CA ALA A 11 -9.63 -5.19 -1.33
C ALA A 11 -9.61 -4.92 0.18
N ASN A 12 -8.47 -5.02 0.85
CA ASN A 12 -8.35 -4.71 2.28
C ASN A 12 -8.79 -3.27 2.58
N GLU A 13 -8.47 -2.33 1.69
CA GLU A 13 -8.81 -0.90 1.79
C GLU A 13 -10.32 -0.62 1.60
N GLN A 14 -11.08 -1.61 1.13
CA GLN A 14 -12.53 -1.53 0.90
C GLN A 14 -13.34 -2.13 2.06
N VAL A 15 -12.67 -2.58 3.12
CA VAL A 15 -13.28 -3.06 4.36
C VAL A 15 -13.09 -2.00 5.43
N ILE A 16 -14.18 -1.54 6.04
CA ILE A 16 -14.18 -0.54 7.10
C ILE A 16 -14.84 -1.19 8.32
N ASP A 17 -14.07 -1.34 9.40
CA ASP A 17 -14.52 -1.98 10.65
C ASP A 17 -15.15 -3.37 10.40
N GLY A 18 -14.50 -4.21 9.59
CA GLY A 18 -14.98 -5.54 9.21
C GLY A 18 -16.20 -5.57 8.27
N LYS A 19 -16.64 -4.41 7.76
CA LYS A 19 -17.82 -4.28 6.90
C LYS A 19 -17.48 -3.74 5.52
N GLY A 20 -18.26 -4.12 4.51
CA GLY A 20 -18.11 -3.61 3.15
C GLY A 20 -18.35 -2.10 3.11
N TRP A 21 -17.41 -1.34 2.54
CA TRP A 21 -17.48 0.14 2.54
C TRP A 21 -18.71 0.74 1.83
N ARG A 22 -19.42 -0.05 1.01
CA ARG A 22 -20.64 0.35 0.30
C ARG A 22 -21.89 -0.25 0.92
N SER A 23 -21.96 -1.58 1.00
CA SER A 23 -23.11 -2.32 1.53
C SER A 23 -23.31 -2.07 3.04
N GLY A 24 -22.21 -1.95 3.78
CA GLY A 24 -22.21 -2.04 5.25
C GLY A 24 -22.41 -3.47 5.76
N ALA A 25 -22.41 -4.48 4.88
CA ALA A 25 -22.54 -5.88 5.23
C ALA A 25 -21.26 -6.38 5.92
N GLU A 26 -21.39 -7.34 6.83
CA GLU A 26 -20.23 -8.02 7.41
C GLU A 26 -19.48 -8.79 6.32
N VAL A 27 -18.17 -8.55 6.24
CA VAL A 27 -17.32 -9.17 5.23
C VAL A 27 -16.99 -10.59 5.66
N GLU A 28 -17.16 -11.53 4.72
CA GLU A 28 -16.84 -12.94 4.92
C GLU A 28 -15.42 -13.26 4.40
N LYS A 29 -14.76 -14.24 5.01
CA LYS A 29 -13.65 -14.94 4.35
C LYS A 29 -14.22 -16.05 3.48
N ARG A 30 -13.82 -16.07 2.22
CA ARG A 30 -14.15 -17.14 1.27
C ARG A 30 -12.89 -17.61 0.57
N ASP A 31 -12.76 -18.93 0.46
CA ASP A 31 -11.78 -19.55 -0.41
C ASP A 31 -12.28 -19.42 -1.86
N LEU A 32 -11.52 -18.67 -2.66
CA LEU A 32 -11.81 -18.44 -4.08
C LEU A 32 -10.57 -18.75 -4.90
N THR A 33 -10.77 -19.44 -6.03
CA THR A 33 -9.73 -19.58 -7.05
C THR A 33 -9.62 -18.25 -7.80
N GLN A 34 -8.45 -17.63 -7.79
CA GLN A 34 -8.20 -16.32 -8.41
C GLN A 34 -6.90 -16.30 -9.21
N TRP A 35 -6.77 -15.30 -10.08
CA TRP A 35 -5.58 -15.04 -10.88
C TRP A 35 -4.58 -14.15 -10.14
N PHE A 36 -3.31 -14.54 -10.17
CA PHE A 36 -2.23 -13.83 -9.48
C PHE A 36 -1.03 -13.58 -10.42
N PHE A 37 -0.44 -12.39 -10.31
CA PHE A 37 0.92 -12.15 -10.77
C PHE A 37 1.92 -12.55 -9.68
N LYS A 38 2.94 -13.33 -10.06
CA LYS A 38 4.04 -13.72 -9.19
C LYS A 38 5.05 -12.59 -8.94
N ILE A 39 4.59 -11.49 -8.36
CA ILE A 39 5.47 -10.37 -8.00
C ILE A 39 6.47 -10.75 -6.91
N SER A 40 6.15 -11.77 -6.09
CA SER A 40 7.07 -12.25 -5.04
C SER A 40 8.38 -12.84 -5.61
N ASP A 41 8.37 -13.40 -6.82
CA ASP A 41 9.58 -13.86 -7.52
C ASP A 41 10.57 -12.70 -7.82
N TYR A 42 10.10 -11.44 -7.76
CA TYR A 42 10.89 -10.23 -7.98
C TYR A 42 11.11 -9.43 -6.68
N ALA A 43 10.74 -9.95 -5.51
CA ALA A 43 10.79 -9.20 -4.26
C ALA A 43 12.21 -8.70 -3.92
N ASP A 44 13.22 -9.56 -4.06
CA ASP A 44 14.63 -9.24 -3.79
C ASP A 44 15.16 -8.11 -4.68
N GLU A 45 14.92 -8.24 -5.99
CA GLU A 45 15.43 -7.30 -6.98
C GLU A 45 14.64 -5.98 -6.94
N LEU A 46 13.33 -6.01 -6.70
CA LEU A 46 12.52 -4.81 -6.43
C LEU A 46 12.97 -4.10 -5.15
N ASN A 47 13.42 -4.83 -4.12
CA ASN A 47 13.94 -4.25 -2.89
C ASN A 47 15.30 -3.59 -3.14
N THR A 48 16.25 -4.34 -3.69
CA THR A 48 17.62 -3.89 -3.98
C THR A 48 17.62 -2.67 -4.90
N ALA A 49 16.76 -2.64 -5.92
CA ALA A 49 16.70 -1.52 -6.86
C ALA A 49 16.27 -0.19 -6.21
N LEU A 50 15.67 -0.19 -5.01
CA LEU A 50 15.34 1.05 -4.27
C LEU A 50 16.59 1.86 -3.92
N GLU A 51 17.76 1.21 -3.77
CA GLU A 51 19.03 1.88 -3.47
C GLU A 51 19.45 2.86 -4.58
N GLY A 52 19.12 2.55 -5.84
CA GLY A 52 19.44 3.39 -7.00
C GLY A 52 18.44 4.52 -7.28
N LEU A 53 17.34 4.61 -6.52
CA LEU A 53 16.29 5.61 -6.74
C LEU A 53 16.56 6.89 -5.93
N ASP A 54 17.71 7.53 -6.17
CA ASP A 54 18.18 8.69 -5.39
C ASP A 54 17.25 9.91 -5.47
N ASN A 55 16.58 10.10 -6.61
CA ASN A 55 15.64 11.21 -6.84
C ASN A 55 14.20 10.87 -6.42
N TRP A 56 14.01 9.82 -5.63
CA TRP A 56 12.73 9.51 -4.99
C TRP A 56 12.72 9.96 -3.54
N PRO A 57 11.57 10.43 -3.01
CA PRO A 57 11.45 10.80 -1.60
C PRO A 57 11.81 9.60 -0.72
N ALA A 58 12.72 9.80 0.25
CA ALA A 58 13.18 8.75 1.15
C ALA A 58 12.01 8.03 1.87
N LYS A 59 10.94 8.77 2.17
CA LYS A 59 9.72 8.22 2.75
C LYS A 59 9.05 7.19 1.84
N VAL A 60 9.00 7.41 0.52
CA VAL A 60 8.39 6.46 -0.44
C VAL A 60 9.24 5.19 -0.53
N ARG A 61 10.57 5.33 -0.62
CA ARG A 61 11.49 4.18 -0.64
C ARG A 61 11.35 3.34 0.62
N LEU A 62 11.37 3.98 1.79
CA LEU A 62 11.16 3.31 3.08
C LEU A 62 9.79 2.64 3.18
N MET A 63 8.73 3.26 2.63
CA MET A 63 7.39 2.63 2.58
C MET A 63 7.40 1.37 1.72
N GLN A 64 8.10 1.35 0.58
CA GLN A 64 8.22 0.16 -0.27
C GLN A 64 9.11 -0.91 0.36
N GLU A 65 10.26 -0.55 0.93
CA GLU A 65 11.15 -1.47 1.65
C GLU A 65 10.40 -2.19 2.77
N ASN A 66 9.68 -1.43 3.61
CA ASN A 66 8.84 -2.00 4.65
C ASN A 66 7.70 -2.86 4.09
N TRP A 67 7.12 -2.48 2.94
CA TRP A 67 6.06 -3.23 2.29
C TRP A 67 6.55 -4.59 1.78
N ILE A 68 7.68 -4.58 1.06
CA ILE A 68 8.35 -5.77 0.56
C ILE A 68 8.77 -6.64 1.75
N GLY A 69 9.30 -6.02 2.80
CA GLY A 69 9.49 -6.61 4.11
C GLY A 69 10.42 -7.81 4.05
N GLU A 70 11.64 -7.60 3.55
CA GLU A 70 12.68 -8.62 3.57
C GLU A 70 13.07 -8.95 5.01
N SER A 71 13.15 -10.23 5.31
CA SER A 71 13.63 -10.72 6.60
C SER A 71 14.45 -11.98 6.42
N ARG A 72 15.67 -11.98 6.96
CA ARG A 72 16.47 -13.19 7.10
C ARG A 72 16.19 -13.80 8.48
N GLY A 73 15.82 -15.07 8.47
CA GLY A 73 15.43 -15.81 9.66
C GLY A 73 15.91 -17.25 9.64
N LEU A 74 15.45 -18.05 10.60
CA LEU A 74 15.72 -19.47 10.69
C LEU A 74 14.43 -20.26 10.43
N GLN A 75 14.50 -21.23 9.53
CA GLN A 75 13.47 -22.26 9.36
C GLN A 75 13.98 -23.57 9.97
N PHE A 76 13.21 -24.13 10.89
CA PHE A 76 13.54 -25.39 11.59
C PHE A 76 12.26 -26.09 12.03
N ALA A 77 12.36 -27.26 12.65
CA ALA A 77 11.17 -27.96 13.13
C ALA A 77 11.33 -28.56 14.53
N PHE A 78 10.29 -28.38 15.35
CA PHE A 78 10.16 -29.04 16.63
C PHE A 78 9.61 -30.46 16.45
N SER A 79 10.12 -31.44 17.19
CA SER A 79 9.58 -32.82 17.17
C SER A 79 8.41 -32.93 18.14
N THR A 80 7.28 -33.46 17.72
CA THR A 80 6.15 -33.71 18.63
C THR A 80 6.46 -34.88 19.55
N THR A 81 6.08 -34.77 20.82
CA THR A 81 6.40 -35.78 21.85
C THR A 81 5.19 -36.52 22.38
N ALA A 82 3.99 -35.92 22.33
CA ALA A 82 2.76 -36.54 22.78
C ALA A 82 1.54 -36.04 21.99
N ASN A 83 0.53 -36.89 21.86
CA ASN A 83 -0.82 -36.58 21.38
C ASN A 83 -0.94 -36.02 19.95
N ALA A 84 0.14 -36.02 19.16
CA ALA A 84 0.08 -35.60 17.76
C ALA A 84 -0.60 -36.67 16.86
N PRO A 85 -1.50 -36.28 15.94
CA PRO A 85 -2.06 -37.20 14.96
C PRO A 85 -0.98 -37.79 14.03
N LYS A 86 -1.26 -38.98 13.49
CA LYS A 86 -0.34 -39.67 12.57
C LYS A 86 -0.02 -38.77 11.36
N GLY A 87 1.28 -38.62 11.06
CA GLY A 87 1.75 -37.77 9.96
C GLY A 87 2.14 -36.34 10.39
N HIS A 88 1.99 -36.01 11.67
CA HIS A 88 2.39 -34.72 12.24
C HIS A 88 3.51 -34.85 13.28
N ASP A 89 4.53 -35.68 12.99
CA ASP A 89 5.64 -35.96 13.92
C ASP A 89 6.55 -34.75 14.19
N ARG A 90 6.41 -33.69 13.37
CA ARG A 90 7.18 -32.44 13.45
C ARG A 90 6.29 -31.26 13.13
N ILE A 91 6.59 -30.12 13.75
CA ILE A 91 6.00 -28.82 13.43
C ILE A 91 7.11 -27.92 12.92
N GLU A 92 7.06 -27.58 11.64
CA GLU A 92 8.01 -26.68 11.01
C GLU A 92 7.64 -25.22 11.31
N VAL A 93 8.61 -24.44 11.76
CA VAL A 93 8.43 -23.05 12.16
C VAL A 93 9.41 -22.15 11.40
N TYR A 94 9.04 -20.89 11.26
CA TYR A 94 9.92 -19.83 10.80
C TYR A 94 10.01 -18.73 11.86
N THR A 95 11.20 -18.22 12.13
CA THR A 95 11.42 -17.09 13.04
C THR A 95 12.39 -16.07 12.45
N THR A 96 12.14 -14.79 12.70
CA THR A 96 13.07 -13.69 12.44
C THR A 96 13.94 -13.35 13.66
N ARG A 97 13.74 -14.08 14.78
CA ARG A 97 14.45 -13.94 16.06
C ARG A 97 14.96 -15.30 16.57
N PRO A 98 15.77 -16.04 15.78
CA PRO A 98 16.33 -17.31 16.25
C PRO A 98 17.22 -17.17 17.48
N ASP A 99 17.77 -15.98 17.73
CA ASP A 99 18.57 -15.65 18.90
C ASP A 99 17.83 -15.84 20.23
N THR A 100 16.49 -15.81 20.21
CA THR A 100 15.64 -15.91 21.40
C THR A 100 15.07 -17.30 21.65
N LEU A 101 15.51 -18.31 20.90
CA LEU A 101 14.94 -19.67 20.93
C LEU A 101 14.93 -20.31 22.33
N ASN A 102 15.95 -20.06 23.15
CA ASN A 102 15.97 -20.55 24.55
C ASN A 102 14.87 -19.96 25.44
N GLY A 103 14.25 -18.85 25.04
CA GLY A 103 13.11 -18.24 25.69
C GLY A 103 11.78 -18.73 25.16
N ALA A 104 11.77 -19.78 24.31
CA ALA A 104 10.55 -20.36 23.79
C ALA A 104 9.67 -20.90 24.92
N SER A 105 8.42 -20.46 24.92
CA SER A 105 7.43 -20.80 25.95
C SER A 105 6.31 -21.70 25.44
N PHE A 106 5.98 -21.57 24.15
CA PHE A 106 5.00 -22.38 23.45
C PHE A 106 5.33 -22.44 21.96
N VAL A 107 4.71 -23.39 21.26
CA VAL A 107 4.62 -23.38 19.80
C VAL A 107 3.21 -22.99 19.41
N GLY A 108 3.08 -22.01 18.53
CA GLY A 108 1.80 -21.54 18.02
C GLY A 108 1.62 -21.96 16.56
N ILE A 109 0.42 -22.42 16.20
CA ILE A 109 0.04 -22.73 14.81
C ILE A 109 -1.20 -21.94 14.40
N SER A 110 -1.31 -21.67 13.09
CA SER A 110 -2.47 -21.01 12.49
C SER A 110 -3.74 -21.87 12.63
N PRO A 111 -4.94 -21.28 12.75
CA PRO A 111 -6.22 -22.00 12.66
C PRO A 111 -6.41 -22.76 11.33
N ASP A 112 -5.69 -22.36 10.29
CA ASP A 112 -5.73 -23.00 8.97
C ASP A 112 -4.56 -23.96 8.72
N HIS A 113 -3.68 -24.15 9.72
CA HIS A 113 -2.56 -25.08 9.64
C HIS A 113 -3.07 -26.53 9.46
N PRO A 114 -2.40 -27.38 8.65
CA PRO A 114 -2.84 -28.76 8.41
C PRO A 114 -3.08 -29.57 9.70
N LEU A 115 -2.26 -29.35 10.72
CA LEU A 115 -2.46 -29.96 12.05
C LEU A 115 -3.74 -29.46 12.73
N ALA A 116 -4.06 -28.17 12.67
CA ALA A 116 -5.30 -27.63 13.23
C ALA A 116 -6.54 -28.20 12.51
N LYS A 117 -6.48 -28.28 11.17
CA LYS A 117 -7.54 -28.91 10.35
C LYS A 117 -7.75 -30.39 10.66
N ALA A 118 -6.68 -31.13 10.93
CA ALA A 118 -6.79 -32.53 11.35
C ALA A 118 -7.42 -32.67 12.74
N LEU A 119 -7.08 -31.78 13.68
CA LEU A 119 -7.62 -31.81 15.03
C LEU A 119 -9.08 -31.36 15.12
N GLU A 120 -9.50 -30.39 14.31
CA GLU A 120 -10.87 -29.86 14.37
C GLU A 120 -11.92 -30.85 13.85
N ALA A 121 -11.53 -31.81 13.00
CA ALA A 121 -12.43 -32.83 12.45
C ALA A 121 -13.10 -33.69 13.54
N ASP A 122 -12.38 -33.93 14.65
CA ASP A 122 -12.84 -34.81 15.74
C ASP A 122 -13.08 -34.04 17.06
N ASN A 123 -13.00 -32.71 17.06
CA ASN A 123 -13.18 -31.86 18.25
C ASN A 123 -14.07 -30.65 17.96
N ALA A 124 -15.34 -30.73 18.40
CA ALA A 124 -16.34 -29.69 18.15
C ALA A 124 -16.02 -28.33 18.80
N GLU A 125 -15.37 -28.33 19.98
CA GLU A 125 -14.96 -27.10 20.65
C GLU A 125 -13.84 -26.42 19.87
N LEU A 126 -12.86 -27.21 19.40
CA LEU A 126 -11.78 -26.69 18.58
C LEU A 126 -12.29 -26.20 17.22
N ALA A 127 -13.22 -26.92 16.58
CA ALA A 127 -13.83 -26.48 15.33
C ALA A 127 -14.56 -25.13 15.50
N ALA A 128 -15.28 -24.94 16.62
CA ALA A 128 -15.90 -23.67 16.94
C ALA A 128 -14.87 -22.56 17.17
N PHE A 129 -13.76 -22.86 17.86
CA PHE A 129 -12.66 -21.92 18.07
C PHE A 129 -12.00 -21.50 16.75
N CYS A 130 -11.66 -22.45 15.88
CA CYS A 130 -11.07 -22.18 14.57
C CYS A 130 -12.03 -21.38 13.69
N ALA A 131 -13.33 -21.70 13.70
CA ALA A 131 -14.35 -20.91 13.01
C ALA A 131 -14.42 -19.46 13.53
N GLU A 132 -14.30 -19.25 14.84
CA GLU A 132 -14.28 -17.90 15.42
C GLU A 132 -13.03 -17.13 15.01
N CYS A 133 -11.85 -17.76 15.04
CA CYS A 133 -10.61 -17.15 14.57
C CYS A 133 -10.69 -16.73 13.09
N ARG A 134 -11.38 -17.52 12.27
CA ARG A 134 -11.58 -17.22 10.84
C ARG A 134 -12.48 -15.99 10.61
N LYS A 135 -13.32 -15.59 11.57
CA LYS A 135 -14.12 -14.35 11.47
C LYS A 135 -13.33 -13.07 11.73
N GLY A 136 -12.15 -13.14 12.35
CA GLY A 136 -11.32 -11.97 12.62
C GLY A 136 -10.86 -11.26 11.34
N GLY A 137 -10.55 -9.96 11.45
CA GLY A 137 -10.10 -9.12 10.35
C GLY A 137 -8.93 -9.71 9.56
N THR A 138 -8.83 -9.38 8.27
CA THR A 138 -7.73 -9.83 7.39
C THR A 138 -6.57 -8.85 7.34
N THR A 139 -6.76 -7.62 7.83
CA THR A 139 -5.70 -6.62 7.79
C THR A 139 -4.72 -6.84 8.93
N ALA A 140 -3.44 -6.50 8.70
CA ALA A 140 -2.42 -6.62 9.74
C ALA A 140 -2.79 -5.80 10.99
N ALA A 141 -3.36 -4.60 10.82
CA ALA A 141 -3.76 -3.72 11.91
C ALA A 141 -4.92 -4.29 12.75
N GLU A 142 -5.92 -4.91 12.11
CA GLU A 142 -7.02 -5.56 12.85
C GLU A 142 -6.50 -6.78 13.62
N VAL A 143 -5.63 -7.61 13.02
CA VAL A 143 -5.05 -8.77 13.70
C VAL A 143 -4.17 -8.35 14.89
N GLU A 144 -3.43 -7.26 14.73
CA GLU A 144 -2.56 -6.72 15.78
C GLU A 144 -3.34 -6.13 16.96
N THR A 145 -4.48 -5.48 16.71
CA THR A 145 -5.31 -4.88 17.77
C THR A 145 -6.33 -5.85 18.38
N ALA A 146 -6.66 -6.94 17.69
CA ALA A 146 -7.60 -7.95 18.19
C ALA A 146 -7.10 -8.63 19.47
N GLU A 147 -8.04 -9.07 20.32
CA GLU A 147 -7.72 -9.90 21.48
C GLU A 147 -6.97 -11.17 21.03
N LYS A 148 -5.85 -11.47 21.69
CA LYS A 148 -5.07 -12.68 21.40
C LYS A 148 -5.79 -13.89 21.99
N MET A 149 -6.26 -14.76 21.10
CA MET A 149 -7.01 -15.97 21.43
C MET A 149 -6.16 -17.20 21.13
N GLY A 150 -6.24 -18.18 22.02
CA GLY A 150 -5.48 -19.42 21.98
C GLY A 150 -6.30 -20.62 22.42
N PHE A 151 -6.09 -21.75 21.74
CA PHE A 151 -6.63 -23.05 22.13
C PHE A 151 -5.48 -24.03 22.35
N ASN A 152 -5.39 -24.60 23.56
CA ASN A 152 -4.37 -25.60 23.87
C ASN A 152 -4.76 -26.95 23.22
N THR A 153 -3.91 -27.42 22.30
CA THR A 153 -4.17 -28.65 21.53
C THR A 153 -3.97 -29.94 22.34
N GLY A 154 -3.32 -29.85 23.51
CA GLY A 154 -2.86 -31.02 24.27
C GLY A 154 -1.62 -31.71 23.67
N ILE A 155 -1.11 -31.23 22.53
CA ILE A 155 0.13 -31.67 21.92
C ILE A 155 1.29 -30.95 22.60
N THR A 156 2.38 -31.68 22.81
CA THR A 156 3.66 -31.12 23.25
C THR A 156 4.73 -31.37 22.20
N VAL A 157 5.71 -30.47 22.14
CA VAL A 157 6.91 -30.63 21.33
C VAL A 157 8.16 -30.55 22.18
N ARG A 158 9.26 -31.10 21.68
CA ARG A 158 10.57 -31.07 22.33
C ARG A 158 11.40 -29.89 21.85
N HIS A 159 11.96 -29.13 22.78
CA HIS A 159 12.90 -28.05 22.46
C HIS A 159 14.16 -28.61 21.75
N PRO A 160 14.71 -27.93 20.71
CA PRO A 160 15.78 -28.50 19.89
C PRO A 160 17.15 -28.58 20.59
N PHE A 161 17.40 -27.75 21.61
CA PHE A 161 18.66 -27.76 22.38
C PHE A 161 18.57 -28.53 23.70
N ASP A 162 17.52 -28.28 24.50
CA ASP A 162 17.20 -29.04 25.71
C ASP A 162 16.11 -30.07 25.42
N THR A 163 16.48 -31.34 25.29
CA THR A 163 15.56 -32.41 24.91
C THR A 163 14.60 -32.83 26.03
N ASP A 164 14.82 -32.39 27.27
CA ASP A 164 13.92 -32.67 28.40
C ASP A 164 12.86 -31.56 28.55
N HIS A 165 13.10 -30.40 27.94
CA HIS A 165 12.16 -29.29 27.91
C HIS A 165 11.07 -29.50 26.84
N HIS A 166 9.82 -29.62 27.30
CA HIS A 166 8.65 -29.76 26.45
C HIS A 166 7.82 -28.47 26.42
N LEU A 167 7.41 -28.07 25.23
CA LEU A 167 6.60 -26.87 24.99
C LEU A 167 5.18 -27.27 24.56
N PRO A 168 4.12 -26.63 25.10
CA PRO A 168 2.76 -26.86 24.64
C PRO A 168 2.54 -26.27 23.24
N VAL A 169 1.67 -26.92 22.48
CA VAL A 169 1.23 -26.43 21.16
C VAL A 169 -0.15 -25.77 21.29
N TYR A 170 -0.26 -24.54 20.82
CA TYR A 170 -1.49 -23.76 20.77
C TYR A 170 -1.90 -23.47 19.33
N ILE A 171 -3.21 -23.44 19.08
CA ILE A 171 -3.76 -22.79 17.88
C ILE A 171 -4.08 -21.34 18.27
N ALA A 172 -3.57 -20.35 17.53
CA ALA A 172 -3.70 -18.94 17.90
C ALA A 172 -4.17 -18.06 16.73
N ASN A 173 -5.07 -17.11 17.01
CA ASN A 173 -5.74 -16.29 15.99
C ASN A 173 -4.84 -15.30 15.24
N PHE A 174 -3.68 -14.95 15.82
CA PHE A 174 -2.74 -13.99 15.25
C PHE A 174 -1.65 -14.64 14.38
N ILE A 175 -1.69 -15.97 14.20
CA ILE A 175 -0.76 -16.72 13.35
C ILE A 175 -1.44 -17.01 12.01
N LEU A 176 -0.83 -16.54 10.92
CA LEU A 176 -1.39 -16.61 9.58
C LEU A 176 -0.70 -17.72 8.77
N MET A 177 -1.49 -18.56 8.10
CA MET A 177 -0.95 -19.65 7.27
C MET A 177 -0.11 -19.13 6.09
N ASP A 178 -0.47 -17.98 5.54
CA ASP A 178 0.22 -17.37 4.39
C ASP A 178 1.57 -16.71 4.75
N TYR A 179 2.01 -16.77 6.02
CA TYR A 179 3.28 -16.18 6.45
C TYR A 179 4.19 -17.23 7.11
N GLY A 180 5.42 -17.33 6.61
CA GLY A 180 6.38 -18.34 7.07
C GLY A 180 5.90 -19.75 6.74
N THR A 181 5.69 -20.57 7.77
CA THR A 181 5.17 -21.94 7.67
C THR A 181 3.75 -22.08 8.23
N GLY A 182 3.13 -20.98 8.64
CA GLY A 182 1.90 -21.00 9.41
C GLY A 182 2.08 -21.46 10.87
N ALA A 183 3.32 -21.52 11.35
CA ALA A 183 3.67 -21.84 12.73
C ALA A 183 4.90 -21.07 13.22
N ILE A 184 4.93 -20.76 14.52
CA ILE A 184 6.01 -20.04 15.21
C ILE A 184 6.31 -20.70 16.57
N PHE A 185 7.44 -20.36 17.19
CA PHE A 185 7.55 -20.45 18.65
C PHE A 185 7.34 -19.07 19.25
N GLY A 186 6.67 -19.01 20.39
CA GLY A 186 6.48 -17.77 21.13
C GLY A 186 7.64 -17.53 22.10
N CYS A 187 8.19 -16.32 22.10
CA CYS A 187 9.21 -15.87 23.06
C CYS A 187 8.69 -14.64 23.83
N PRO A 188 7.92 -14.87 24.92
CA PRO A 188 7.16 -13.81 25.57
C PRO A 188 7.99 -12.63 26.07
N ALA A 189 9.21 -12.85 26.55
CA ALA A 189 10.03 -11.76 27.07
C ALA A 189 10.45 -10.75 25.98
N HIS A 190 10.36 -11.10 24.69
CA HIS A 190 10.93 -10.35 23.57
C HIS A 190 10.00 -10.20 22.35
N ASP A 191 8.71 -10.50 22.49
CA ASP A 191 7.66 -10.17 21.53
C ASP A 191 6.39 -9.79 22.31
N VAL A 192 5.83 -8.62 21.99
CA VAL A 192 4.68 -8.04 22.72
C VAL A 192 3.45 -8.95 22.63
N ARG A 193 3.20 -9.56 21.47
CA ARG A 193 2.03 -10.43 21.25
C ARG A 193 2.20 -11.72 22.03
N ASP A 194 3.41 -12.27 22.05
CA ASP A 194 3.73 -13.45 22.83
C ASP A 194 3.65 -13.16 24.34
N PHE A 195 4.03 -11.96 24.79
CA PHE A 195 3.90 -11.53 26.18
C PHE A 195 2.44 -11.47 26.62
N GLU A 196 1.58 -10.80 25.84
CA GLU A 196 0.14 -10.74 26.10
C GLU A 196 -0.47 -12.13 26.14
N PHE A 197 -0.12 -12.98 25.18
CA PHE A 197 -0.61 -14.36 25.09
C PHE A 197 -0.14 -15.21 26.27
N ALA A 198 1.15 -15.20 26.58
CA ALA A 198 1.70 -15.97 27.68
C ALA A 198 1.18 -15.52 29.04
N THR A 199 0.99 -14.21 29.23
CA THR A 199 0.37 -13.67 30.44
C THR A 199 -1.07 -14.18 30.60
N LYS A 200 -1.86 -14.16 29.51
CA LYS A 200 -3.26 -14.62 29.50
C LYS A 200 -3.39 -16.12 29.78
N TYR A 201 -2.48 -16.93 29.23
CA TYR A 201 -2.52 -18.39 29.33
C TYR A 201 -1.56 -18.97 30.39
N GLU A 202 -1.02 -18.12 31.27
CA GLU A 202 -0.09 -18.48 32.35
C GLU A 202 1.12 -19.31 31.88
N LEU A 203 1.64 -18.97 30.70
CA LEU A 203 2.81 -19.62 30.11
C LEU A 203 4.12 -18.99 30.63
N PRO A 204 5.23 -19.75 30.68
CA PRO A 204 6.52 -19.23 31.14
C PRO A 204 6.97 -17.99 30.36
N ILE A 205 7.48 -16.97 31.06
CA ILE A 205 8.10 -15.78 30.45
C ILE A 205 9.59 -15.83 30.79
N ILE A 206 10.41 -16.21 29.80
CA ILE A 206 11.85 -16.47 29.97
C ILE A 206 12.62 -15.43 29.17
N SER A 207 13.39 -14.59 29.85
CA SER A 207 14.27 -13.60 29.20
C SER A 207 15.57 -14.24 28.71
N THR A 208 15.92 -13.93 27.46
CA THR A 208 17.16 -14.33 26.77
C THR A 208 18.17 -13.20 26.62
N PHE A 209 17.72 -11.95 26.72
CA PHE A 209 18.59 -10.78 26.78
C PHE A 209 17.98 -9.62 27.60
N LEU A 210 18.85 -8.74 28.10
CA LEU A 210 18.53 -7.68 29.04
C LEU A 210 19.21 -6.35 28.64
N PRO A 211 18.67 -5.19 29.06
CA PRO A 211 19.30 -3.89 28.78
C PRO A 211 20.68 -3.76 29.44
N THR A 212 20.88 -4.40 30.59
CA THR A 212 22.14 -4.45 31.34
C THR A 212 22.34 -5.80 32.02
N GLU A 213 23.58 -6.08 32.43
CA GLU A 213 23.92 -7.30 33.18
C GLU A 213 23.21 -7.39 34.55
N ASP A 214 22.97 -6.25 35.20
CA ASP A 214 22.34 -6.16 36.51
C ASP A 214 20.80 -6.08 36.46
N ALA A 215 20.19 -6.10 35.28
CA ALA A 215 18.74 -6.01 35.14
C ALA A 215 18.04 -7.29 35.64
N ASP A 216 16.81 -7.15 36.14
CA ASP A 216 16.02 -8.31 36.59
C ASP A 216 15.59 -9.15 35.37
N PRO A 217 15.91 -10.47 35.31
CA PRO A 217 15.45 -11.34 34.24
C PRO A 217 13.92 -11.54 34.22
N LYS A 218 13.21 -11.20 35.31
CA LYS A 218 11.74 -11.19 35.36
C LYS A 218 11.20 -9.88 34.82
N VAL A 219 10.96 -9.87 33.52
CA VAL A 219 10.39 -8.71 32.84
C VAL A 219 8.89 -8.56 33.14
N THR A 220 8.43 -7.32 33.29
CA THR A 220 7.01 -6.98 33.51
C THR A 220 6.28 -6.54 32.23
N GLU A 221 7.05 -6.37 31.15
CA GLU A 221 6.62 -6.10 29.78
C GLU A 221 7.64 -6.73 28.82
N ALA A 222 7.27 -6.92 27.54
CA ALA A 222 8.22 -7.42 26.55
C ALA A 222 9.34 -6.40 26.29
N TYR A 223 10.59 -6.83 26.38
CA TYR A 223 11.75 -6.00 26.05
C TYR A 223 12.13 -6.17 24.58
N VAL A 224 11.83 -5.14 23.77
CA VAL A 224 11.96 -5.12 22.30
C VAL A 224 12.83 -3.96 21.79
N PRO A 225 14.15 -3.95 22.09
CA PRO A 225 15.06 -2.91 21.61
C PRO A 225 15.24 -2.97 20.08
N MET A 226 15.77 -1.89 19.49
CA MET A 226 16.15 -1.92 18.07
C MET A 226 17.22 -2.98 17.85
N LYS A 227 17.17 -3.70 16.73
CA LYS A 227 18.14 -4.79 16.45
C LYS A 227 19.59 -4.30 16.36
N THR A 228 19.80 -3.01 16.14
CA THR A 228 21.11 -2.33 16.11
C THR A 228 21.62 -1.93 17.51
N GLU A 229 20.78 -1.99 18.53
CA GLU A 229 21.15 -1.70 19.92
C GLU A 229 21.88 -2.89 20.54
N LYS A 230 22.95 -2.62 21.31
CA LYS A 230 23.68 -3.66 22.03
C LYS A 230 22.98 -4.00 23.34
N VAL A 231 22.80 -5.29 23.59
CA VAL A 231 22.16 -5.83 24.81
C VAL A 231 23.00 -6.94 25.43
N PHE A 232 22.67 -7.30 26.67
CA PHE A 232 23.29 -8.39 27.41
C PHE A 232 22.48 -9.69 27.26
N TYR A 233 23.01 -10.68 26.57
CA TYR A 233 22.36 -12.00 26.41
C TYR A 233 22.59 -12.88 27.66
N ASN A 234 21.62 -12.92 28.56
CA ASN A 234 21.63 -13.78 29.76
C ASN A 234 21.21 -15.23 29.48
N GLY A 235 20.56 -15.48 28.34
CA GLY A 235 20.10 -16.80 27.90
C GLY A 235 20.45 -17.14 26.45
N GLY A 236 21.38 -16.40 25.83
CA GLY A 236 21.84 -16.65 24.46
C GLY A 236 22.61 -17.97 24.33
N PHE A 237 22.51 -18.62 23.17
CA PHE A 237 23.21 -19.88 22.86
C PHE A 237 24.29 -19.73 21.78
N ALA A 238 24.39 -18.56 21.14
CA ALA A 238 25.34 -18.26 20.07
C ALA A 238 25.78 -16.80 20.13
N GLY A 239 26.94 -16.50 19.54
CA GLY A 239 27.51 -15.16 19.50
C GLY A 239 28.16 -14.73 20.82
N GLU A 240 28.33 -13.42 20.99
CA GLU A 240 28.94 -12.83 22.20
C GLU A 240 27.89 -12.52 23.28
N GLN A 241 28.31 -12.43 24.53
CA GLN A 241 27.39 -12.09 25.63
C GLN A 241 26.86 -10.64 25.52
N TRP A 242 27.67 -9.73 24.97
CA TRP A 242 27.28 -8.36 24.65
C TRP A 242 27.32 -8.16 23.14
N GLN A 243 26.15 -8.12 22.51
CA GLN A 243 26.05 -8.00 21.06
C GLN A 243 24.75 -7.31 20.66
N THR A 244 24.68 -6.90 19.40
CA THR A 244 23.44 -6.40 18.80
C THR A 244 22.52 -7.57 18.43
N GLY A 245 21.22 -7.30 18.29
CA GLY A 245 20.26 -8.30 17.80
C GLY A 245 20.62 -8.82 16.40
N GLU A 246 21.11 -7.96 15.51
CA GLU A 246 21.56 -8.38 14.16
C GLU A 246 22.71 -9.40 14.22
N GLN A 247 23.70 -9.15 15.07
CA GLN A 247 24.83 -10.06 15.28
C GLN A 247 24.37 -11.39 15.90
N ALA A 248 23.49 -11.33 16.91
CA ALA A 248 22.96 -12.52 17.57
C ALA A 248 22.12 -13.37 16.62
N ILE A 249 21.27 -12.76 15.79
CA ILE A 249 20.48 -13.46 14.78
C ILE A 249 21.38 -14.18 13.78
N ALA A 250 22.41 -13.49 13.26
CA ALA A 250 23.37 -14.10 12.34
C ALA A 250 24.10 -15.30 12.98
N ALA A 251 24.63 -15.11 14.21
CA ALA A 251 25.32 -16.17 14.94
C ALA A 251 24.40 -17.37 15.28
N ALA A 252 23.12 -17.11 15.60
CA ALA A 252 22.13 -18.15 15.87
C ALA A 252 21.80 -18.96 14.61
N ILE A 253 21.69 -18.32 13.44
CA ILE A 253 21.49 -19.00 12.16
C ILE A 253 22.70 -19.90 11.87
N ASP A 254 23.92 -19.35 11.91
CA ASP A 254 25.15 -20.10 11.63
C ASP A 254 25.31 -21.30 12.59
N PHE A 255 25.00 -21.10 13.88
CA PHE A 255 25.03 -22.17 14.88
C PHE A 255 24.03 -23.29 14.54
N CYS A 256 22.80 -22.94 14.22
CA CYS A 256 21.75 -23.92 13.89
C CYS A 256 22.06 -24.69 12.61
N GLU A 257 22.59 -24.02 11.58
CA GLU A 257 23.05 -24.65 10.35
C GLU A 257 24.19 -25.64 10.60
N ALA A 258 25.22 -25.22 11.34
CA ALA A 258 26.36 -26.06 11.69
C ALA A 258 25.97 -27.31 12.50
N LYS A 259 24.88 -27.23 13.28
CA LYS A 259 24.33 -28.35 14.07
C LYS A 259 23.29 -29.18 13.33
N GLY A 260 22.91 -28.79 12.10
CA GLY A 260 21.85 -29.47 11.33
C GLY A 260 20.47 -29.37 11.98
N ILE A 261 20.23 -28.32 12.77
CA ILE A 261 18.97 -28.10 13.51
C ILE A 261 17.96 -27.36 12.63
N GLY A 262 18.44 -26.46 11.77
CA GLY A 262 17.63 -25.68 10.83
C GLY A 262 18.49 -25.06 9.75
N GLN A 263 17.88 -24.24 8.91
CA GLN A 263 18.53 -23.51 7.82
C GLN A 263 18.12 -22.04 7.82
N GLY A 264 19.06 -21.16 7.48
CA GLY A 264 18.78 -19.75 7.23
C GLY A 264 17.90 -19.59 6.01
N VAL A 265 16.82 -18.82 6.13
CA VAL A 265 15.90 -18.55 5.03
C VAL A 265 15.55 -17.08 5.00
N THR A 266 15.68 -16.47 3.82
CA THR A 266 15.13 -15.14 3.54
C THR A 266 13.66 -15.29 3.15
N LYS A 267 12.80 -14.53 3.80
CA LYS A 267 11.37 -14.42 3.50
C LYS A 267 11.02 -12.97 3.25
N TYR A 268 10.03 -12.75 2.39
CA TYR A 268 9.48 -11.44 2.10
C TYR A 268 8.05 -11.38 2.63
N ARG A 269 7.65 -10.22 3.15
CA ARG A 269 6.26 -9.93 3.50
C ARG A 269 5.38 -9.76 2.26
N LEU A 270 5.98 -9.32 1.15
CA LEU A 270 5.29 -9.16 -0.13
C LEU A 270 4.57 -10.44 -0.54
N ARG A 271 3.29 -10.32 -0.87
CA ARG A 271 2.49 -11.41 -1.42
C ARG A 271 2.33 -11.23 -2.92
N ASP A 272 1.99 -12.32 -3.59
CA ASP A 272 1.59 -12.28 -5.00
C ASP A 272 0.38 -11.36 -5.22
N TRP A 273 0.35 -10.70 -6.38
CA TRP A 273 -0.66 -9.70 -6.68
C TRP A 273 -1.88 -10.36 -7.31
N GLY A 274 -2.96 -10.45 -6.54
CA GLY A 274 -4.26 -10.94 -7.02
C GLY A 274 -4.94 -9.93 -7.94
N LEU A 275 -5.06 -10.27 -9.23
CA LEU A 275 -5.59 -9.40 -10.28
C LEU A 275 -7.07 -9.65 -10.59
N SER A 276 -7.63 -10.81 -10.24
CA SER A 276 -9.04 -11.16 -10.45
C SER A 276 -10.02 -10.20 -9.78
N ARG A 277 -11.00 -9.68 -10.51
CA ARG A 277 -12.14 -8.92 -9.98
C ARG A 277 -13.44 -9.47 -10.54
N GLN A 278 -14.39 -9.78 -9.66
CA GLN A 278 -15.75 -10.23 -10.01
C GLN A 278 -16.63 -9.02 -10.37
N ARG A 279 -16.15 -8.19 -11.30
CA ARG A 279 -16.81 -6.94 -11.72
C ARG A 279 -16.89 -6.91 -13.24
N TYR A 280 -17.92 -6.27 -13.77
CA TYR A 280 -18.08 -6.09 -15.21
C TYR A 280 -17.08 -5.09 -15.80
N TRP A 281 -16.91 -3.92 -15.17
CA TRP A 281 -16.16 -2.82 -15.76
C TRP A 281 -14.65 -2.96 -15.52
N GLY A 282 -14.01 -3.78 -16.35
CA GLY A 282 -12.57 -4.01 -16.36
C GLY A 282 -12.13 -4.76 -17.63
N CYS A 283 -10.81 -4.90 -17.81
CA CYS A 283 -10.23 -5.65 -18.92
C CYS A 283 -10.52 -7.16 -18.73
N PRO A 284 -11.19 -7.86 -19.67
CA PRO A 284 -11.40 -9.30 -19.56
C PRO A 284 -10.09 -10.09 -19.50
N ILE A 285 -9.99 -11.06 -18.59
CA ILE A 285 -8.82 -11.93 -18.51
C ILE A 285 -8.79 -12.87 -19.73
N PRO A 286 -7.71 -12.92 -20.54
CA PRO A 286 -7.66 -13.65 -21.80
C PRO A 286 -7.43 -15.16 -21.60
N VAL A 287 -8.34 -15.80 -20.88
CA VAL A 287 -8.28 -17.23 -20.54
C VAL A 287 -9.61 -17.91 -20.87
N VAL A 288 -9.51 -19.17 -21.28
CA VAL A 288 -10.63 -20.06 -21.60
C VAL A 288 -10.52 -21.34 -20.77
N HIS A 289 -11.62 -21.73 -20.16
CA HIS A 289 -11.81 -22.96 -19.39
C HIS A 289 -12.43 -24.04 -20.27
N CYS A 290 -11.72 -25.14 -20.48
CA CYS A 290 -12.15 -26.27 -21.31
C CYS A 290 -12.14 -27.57 -20.50
N ASP A 291 -13.22 -28.34 -20.57
CA ASP A 291 -13.35 -29.61 -19.82
C ASP A 291 -12.28 -30.65 -20.19
N ASP A 292 -11.76 -30.61 -21.42
CA ASP A 292 -10.72 -31.54 -21.89
C ASP A 292 -9.29 -31.02 -21.67
N CYS A 293 -9.07 -29.71 -21.84
CA CYS A 293 -7.73 -29.11 -21.85
C CYS A 293 -7.38 -28.39 -20.54
N GLY A 294 -8.36 -28.19 -19.65
CA GLY A 294 -8.24 -27.36 -18.46
C GLY A 294 -8.22 -25.87 -18.80
N VAL A 295 -7.30 -25.14 -18.17
CA VAL A 295 -7.17 -23.68 -18.27
C VAL A 295 -6.21 -23.33 -19.41
N VAL A 296 -6.71 -22.64 -20.43
CA VAL A 296 -5.99 -22.38 -21.69
C VAL A 296 -5.94 -20.87 -21.97
N PRO A 297 -4.77 -20.28 -22.27
CA PRO A 297 -4.71 -18.89 -22.69
C PRO A 297 -5.39 -18.70 -24.05
N GLU A 298 -6.05 -17.56 -24.24
CA GLU A 298 -6.59 -17.17 -25.54
C GLU A 298 -5.47 -16.96 -26.57
N LYS A 299 -5.76 -17.18 -27.85
CA LYS A 299 -4.80 -16.90 -28.92
C LYS A 299 -4.64 -15.41 -29.14
N LYS A 300 -3.41 -14.98 -29.43
CA LYS A 300 -3.10 -13.58 -29.74
C LYS A 300 -3.93 -13.00 -30.90
N GLU A 301 -4.24 -13.80 -31.92
CA GLU A 301 -5.08 -13.41 -33.06
C GLU A 301 -6.56 -13.20 -32.72
N ASN A 302 -7.01 -13.72 -31.57
CA ASN A 302 -8.38 -13.55 -31.07
C ASN A 302 -8.51 -12.36 -30.10
N LEU A 303 -7.42 -11.62 -29.86
CA LEU A 303 -7.45 -10.42 -29.02
C LEU A 303 -7.86 -9.20 -29.84
N PRO A 304 -8.57 -8.22 -29.23
CA PRO A 304 -9.02 -8.21 -27.84
C PRO A 304 -10.25 -9.11 -27.59
N ILE A 305 -10.38 -9.63 -26.37
CA ILE A 305 -11.68 -10.11 -25.89
C ILE A 305 -12.48 -8.86 -25.50
N GLU A 306 -13.37 -8.43 -26.38
CA GLU A 306 -14.18 -7.23 -26.14
C GLU A 306 -15.22 -7.47 -25.04
N LEU A 307 -15.36 -6.51 -24.12
CA LEU A 307 -16.38 -6.52 -23.09
C LEU A 307 -17.78 -6.30 -23.73
N PRO A 308 -18.82 -7.07 -23.38
CA PRO A 308 -20.14 -6.95 -23.99
C PRO A 308 -20.90 -5.74 -23.46
N PHE A 309 -21.38 -4.86 -24.34
CA PHE A 309 -22.14 -3.66 -23.93
C PHE A 309 -23.60 -3.96 -23.55
N ASP A 310 -24.12 -5.14 -23.88
CA ASP A 310 -25.49 -5.59 -23.67
C ASP A 310 -25.69 -6.35 -22.35
N VAL A 311 -25.17 -5.80 -21.25
CA VAL A 311 -25.32 -6.35 -19.89
C VAL A 311 -26.39 -5.62 -19.05
N THR A 312 -26.90 -6.31 -18.03
CA THR A 312 -27.80 -5.73 -17.01
C THR A 312 -27.19 -5.80 -15.60
N PHE A 313 -27.56 -4.83 -14.76
CA PHE A 313 -27.10 -4.69 -13.36
C PHE A 313 -28.25 -4.89 -12.35
N ASP A 314 -29.33 -5.53 -12.78
CA ASP A 314 -30.54 -5.81 -12.01
C ASP A 314 -30.34 -6.88 -10.92
N ILE A 315 -29.32 -7.72 -11.06
CA ILE A 315 -28.95 -8.75 -10.09
C ILE A 315 -27.54 -8.43 -9.54
N PRO A 316 -27.26 -8.51 -8.23
CA PRO A 316 -25.91 -8.36 -7.68
C PRO A 316 -24.89 -9.37 -8.25
N GLY A 317 -23.59 -9.12 -8.04
CA GLY A 317 -22.49 -9.95 -8.56
C GLY A 317 -22.09 -9.63 -10.01
N ASN A 318 -21.23 -10.47 -10.59
CA ASN A 318 -20.62 -10.24 -11.91
C ASN A 318 -21.61 -10.49 -13.07
N PRO A 319 -22.01 -9.47 -13.85
CA PRO A 319 -22.90 -9.64 -15.00
C PRO A 319 -22.36 -10.59 -16.08
N LEU A 320 -21.04 -10.73 -16.20
CA LEU A 320 -20.41 -11.58 -17.23
C LEU A 320 -20.70 -13.07 -17.02
N ASP A 321 -20.87 -13.51 -15.77
CA ASP A 321 -21.20 -14.91 -15.44
C ASP A 321 -22.52 -15.38 -16.01
N ARG A 322 -23.47 -14.46 -16.14
CA ARG A 322 -24.84 -14.70 -16.57
C ARG A 322 -25.13 -14.20 -17.99
N HIS A 323 -24.12 -13.67 -18.69
CA HIS A 323 -24.32 -13.23 -20.06
C HIS A 323 -24.65 -14.44 -20.95
N PRO A 324 -25.75 -14.42 -21.72
CA PRO A 324 -26.30 -15.62 -22.36
C PRO A 324 -25.36 -16.25 -23.40
N THR A 325 -24.50 -15.46 -24.05
CA THR A 325 -23.71 -15.89 -25.21
C THR A 325 -22.23 -15.57 -25.14
N TRP A 326 -21.82 -14.55 -24.37
CA TRP A 326 -20.48 -13.96 -24.47
C TRP A 326 -19.41 -14.90 -23.92
N ARG A 327 -19.76 -15.61 -22.84
CA ARG A 327 -18.88 -16.59 -22.21
C ARG A 327 -18.64 -17.81 -23.09
N ASN A 328 -19.58 -18.16 -23.98
CA ASN A 328 -19.46 -19.35 -24.81
C ASN A 328 -18.42 -19.12 -25.91
N THR A 329 -17.42 -19.99 -25.99
CA THR A 329 -16.38 -19.92 -27.01
C THR A 329 -15.91 -21.32 -27.41
N ALA A 330 -15.05 -21.41 -28.43
CA ALA A 330 -14.31 -22.63 -28.73
C ALA A 330 -12.98 -22.62 -27.99
N CYS A 331 -12.56 -23.77 -27.46
CA CYS A 331 -11.25 -23.95 -26.85
C CYS A 331 -10.15 -23.62 -27.88
N PRO A 332 -9.24 -22.68 -27.58
CA PRO A 332 -8.20 -22.30 -28.52
C PRO A 332 -7.22 -23.45 -28.83
N SER A 333 -7.09 -24.42 -27.92
CA SER A 333 -6.21 -25.58 -28.07
C SER A 333 -6.84 -26.71 -28.91
N CYS A 334 -8.08 -27.12 -28.60
CA CYS A 334 -8.69 -28.32 -29.20
C CYS A 334 -9.96 -28.05 -30.05
N GLY A 335 -10.48 -26.82 -30.07
CA GLY A 335 -11.65 -26.42 -30.85
C GLY A 335 -13.01 -26.85 -30.29
N LYS A 336 -13.06 -27.62 -29.19
CA LYS A 336 -14.31 -28.03 -28.52
C LYS A 336 -14.98 -26.86 -27.79
N ALA A 337 -16.23 -27.04 -27.36
CA ALA A 337 -16.93 -26.04 -26.55
C ALA A 337 -16.16 -25.74 -25.25
N ALA A 338 -16.09 -24.46 -24.90
CA ALA A 338 -15.38 -23.97 -23.72
C ALA A 338 -16.00 -22.65 -23.24
N LEU A 339 -15.56 -22.18 -22.07
CA LEU A 339 -16.08 -20.97 -21.43
C LEU A 339 -14.96 -19.96 -21.22
N ARG A 340 -15.17 -18.70 -21.60
CA ARG A 340 -14.27 -17.60 -21.22
C ARG A 340 -14.22 -17.43 -19.70
N GLU A 341 -13.08 -16.98 -19.21
CA GLU A 341 -12.96 -16.37 -17.88
C GLU A 341 -13.90 -15.15 -17.82
N THR A 342 -14.60 -15.02 -16.70
CA THR A 342 -15.58 -13.95 -16.47
C THR A 342 -15.07 -12.91 -15.50
N ASP A 343 -14.03 -13.23 -14.73
CA ASP A 343 -13.27 -12.23 -13.98
C ASP A 343 -12.60 -11.22 -14.93
N THR A 344 -12.58 -9.96 -14.50
CA THR A 344 -11.78 -8.90 -15.14
C THR A 344 -10.52 -8.61 -14.34
N MET A 345 -9.53 -8.00 -14.98
CA MET A 345 -8.31 -7.55 -14.32
C MET A 345 -8.58 -6.36 -13.38
N ASP A 346 -7.78 -6.27 -12.32
CA ASP A 346 -7.68 -5.09 -11.48
C ASP A 346 -7.24 -3.88 -12.29
N THR A 347 -7.85 -2.72 -12.01
CA THR A 347 -7.51 -1.43 -12.63
C THR A 347 -6.04 -1.02 -12.45
N PHE A 348 -5.37 -1.53 -11.42
CA PHE A 348 -3.93 -1.32 -11.28
C PHE A 348 -3.11 -1.96 -12.40
N VAL A 349 -3.62 -2.99 -13.09
CA VAL A 349 -2.96 -3.56 -14.27
C VAL A 349 -2.85 -2.49 -15.35
N ASP A 350 -3.93 -1.77 -15.64
CA ASP A 350 -3.95 -0.72 -16.67
C ASP A 350 -3.02 0.45 -16.28
N SER A 351 -3.05 0.86 -15.00
CA SER A 351 -2.21 1.96 -14.51
C SER A 351 -0.74 1.59 -14.35
N SER A 352 -0.37 0.31 -14.43
CA SER A 352 1.02 -0.11 -14.25
C SER A 352 1.90 0.06 -15.49
N TRP A 353 1.34 0.44 -16.64
CA TRP A 353 2.11 0.59 -17.88
C TRP A 353 1.67 1.72 -18.81
N TYR A 354 0.64 2.50 -18.44
CA TYR A 354 0.12 3.60 -19.27
C TYR A 354 1.19 4.63 -19.69
N PHE A 355 2.18 4.88 -18.82
CA PHE A 355 3.30 5.78 -19.10
C PHE A 355 4.11 5.31 -20.31
N ALA A 356 4.29 3.99 -20.47
CA ALA A 356 4.95 3.41 -21.63
C ALA A 356 4.02 3.44 -22.86
N ARG A 357 2.71 3.22 -22.68
CA ARG A 357 1.75 3.32 -23.80
C ARG A 357 1.72 4.72 -24.41
N PHE A 358 1.93 5.78 -23.62
CA PHE A 358 1.96 7.15 -24.13
C PHE A 358 3.10 7.46 -25.09
N THR A 359 4.16 6.64 -25.14
CA THR A 359 5.22 6.81 -26.15
C THR A 359 4.70 6.49 -27.55
N SER A 360 3.73 5.59 -27.68
CA SER A 360 3.12 5.16 -28.95
C SER A 360 1.62 4.81 -28.81
N PRO A 361 0.73 5.79 -28.53
CA PRO A 361 -0.65 5.53 -28.10
C PRO A 361 -1.54 4.88 -29.16
N HIS A 362 -1.13 4.95 -30.43
CA HIS A 362 -1.86 4.41 -31.59
C HIS A 362 -1.21 3.17 -32.20
N ALA A 363 -0.18 2.59 -31.56
CA ALA A 363 0.49 1.39 -32.06
C ALA A 363 -0.37 0.13 -31.90
N ASP A 364 -0.27 -0.81 -32.84
CA ASP A 364 -0.94 -2.13 -32.76
C ASP A 364 -0.27 -3.10 -31.77
N THR A 365 0.94 -2.78 -31.33
CA THR A 365 1.66 -3.44 -30.23
C THR A 365 1.57 -2.59 -28.96
N PRO A 366 1.84 -3.14 -27.75
CA PRO A 366 1.84 -2.35 -26.51
C PRO A 366 2.64 -1.04 -26.61
N THR A 367 3.82 -1.09 -27.22
CA THR A 367 4.72 0.03 -27.51
C THR A 367 5.41 -0.17 -28.87
N ILE A 368 6.02 0.89 -29.40
CA ILE A 368 7.05 0.81 -30.45
C ILE A 368 8.41 0.98 -29.78
N LYS A 369 9.38 0.12 -30.12
CA LYS A 369 10.66 0.05 -29.43
C LYS A 369 11.44 1.36 -29.54
N GLU A 370 11.49 1.94 -30.74
CA GLU A 370 12.21 3.18 -31.03
C GLU A 370 11.62 4.37 -30.26
N ASP A 371 10.29 4.44 -30.16
CA ASP A 371 9.61 5.49 -29.39
C ASP A 371 9.86 5.33 -27.89
N ALA A 372 9.82 4.08 -27.38
CA ALA A 372 10.12 3.79 -25.99
C ALA A 372 11.58 4.12 -25.64
N GLU A 373 12.53 3.79 -26.52
CA GLU A 373 13.95 4.16 -26.35
C GLU A 373 14.19 5.68 -26.38
N TYR A 374 13.35 6.42 -27.11
CA TYR A 374 13.45 7.88 -27.16
C TYR A 374 12.86 8.56 -25.92
N TRP A 375 11.68 8.13 -25.48
CA TRP A 375 10.91 8.81 -24.43
C TRP A 375 11.17 8.31 -23.01
N MET A 376 11.53 7.04 -22.84
CA MET A 376 11.74 6.49 -21.51
C MET A 376 13.16 6.80 -21.01
N ASN A 377 13.36 7.01 -19.71
CA ASN A 377 12.37 6.89 -18.64
C ASN A 377 11.57 8.18 -18.43
N VAL A 378 10.50 8.13 -17.65
CA VAL A 378 9.83 9.36 -17.19
C VAL A 378 10.82 10.13 -16.32
N ASP A 379 11.24 11.30 -16.79
CA ASP A 379 12.22 12.14 -16.07
C ASP A 379 11.70 12.58 -14.70
N GLN A 380 10.44 13.02 -14.65
CA GLN A 380 9.77 13.47 -13.43
C GLN A 380 8.35 12.94 -13.38
N TYR A 381 8.07 12.07 -12.43
CA TYR A 381 6.71 11.63 -12.10
C TYR A 381 6.15 12.46 -10.95
N ILE A 382 4.89 12.90 -11.05
CA ILE A 382 4.18 13.71 -10.04
C ILE A 382 2.89 12.99 -9.67
N GLY A 383 2.74 12.60 -8.41
CA GLY A 383 1.56 11.87 -7.93
C GLY A 383 1.40 11.93 -6.43
N GLY A 384 0.20 11.70 -5.91
CA GLY A 384 -0.04 11.74 -4.47
C GLY A 384 0.65 10.60 -3.72
N ILE A 385 1.04 10.85 -2.47
CA ILE A 385 1.73 9.87 -1.61
C ILE A 385 0.91 8.60 -1.35
N GLU A 386 -0.42 8.63 -1.54
CA GLU A 386 -1.29 7.46 -1.42
C GLU A 386 -0.94 6.33 -2.40
N HIS A 387 -0.26 6.67 -3.50
CA HIS A 387 0.16 5.72 -4.52
C HIS A 387 1.58 5.18 -4.29
N ALA A 388 2.23 5.56 -3.18
CA ALA A 388 3.62 5.23 -2.86
C ALA A 388 3.93 3.73 -2.87
N ILE A 389 2.96 2.91 -2.45
CA ILE A 389 3.10 1.45 -2.40
C ILE A 389 2.49 0.83 -3.65
N LEU A 390 1.15 0.71 -3.72
CA LEU A 390 0.45 -0.08 -4.75
C LEU A 390 0.89 0.29 -6.18
N HIS A 391 0.42 1.42 -6.70
CA HIS A 391 0.65 1.84 -8.09
C HIS A 391 2.15 1.91 -8.45
N LEU A 392 2.99 2.51 -7.60
CA LEU A 392 4.41 2.65 -7.90
C LEU A 392 5.15 1.31 -7.87
N LEU A 393 4.88 0.43 -6.90
CA LEU A 393 5.47 -0.91 -6.86
C LEU A 393 5.01 -1.75 -8.04
N TYR A 394 3.72 -1.72 -8.38
CA TYR A 394 3.19 -2.43 -9.53
C TYR A 394 3.76 -1.90 -10.85
N SER A 395 3.93 -0.59 -11.01
CA SER A 395 4.57 0.00 -12.19
C SER A 395 6.01 -0.47 -12.37
N ARG A 396 6.80 -0.53 -11.27
CA ARG A 396 8.17 -1.06 -11.28
C ARG A 396 8.20 -2.54 -11.66
N PHE A 397 7.30 -3.33 -11.10
CA PHE A 397 7.16 -4.75 -11.46
C PHE A 397 6.74 -4.95 -12.92
N PHE A 398 5.75 -4.18 -13.40
CA PHE A 398 5.24 -4.31 -14.77
C PHE A 398 6.25 -3.83 -15.81
N ALA A 399 7.06 -2.81 -15.51
CA ALA A 399 8.16 -2.39 -16.37
C ALA A 399 9.15 -3.53 -16.65
N ARG A 400 9.47 -4.34 -15.64
CA ARG A 400 10.27 -5.57 -15.80
C ARG A 400 9.57 -6.60 -16.68
N ALA A 401 8.27 -6.83 -16.46
CA ALA A 401 7.49 -7.72 -17.30
C ALA A 401 7.44 -7.25 -18.77
N MET A 402 7.30 -5.96 -19.01
CA MET A 402 7.35 -5.37 -20.35
C MET A 402 8.73 -5.50 -20.98
N GLN A 403 9.80 -5.33 -20.22
CA GLN A 403 11.16 -5.55 -20.69
C GLN A 403 11.38 -7.01 -21.12
N ILE A 404 10.98 -7.97 -20.28
CA ILE A 404 11.08 -9.41 -20.58
C ILE A 404 10.28 -9.79 -21.83
N THR A 405 9.14 -9.14 -22.05
CA THR A 405 8.27 -9.38 -23.22
C THR A 405 8.67 -8.57 -24.45
N GLY A 406 9.72 -7.74 -24.38
CA GLY A 406 10.26 -6.97 -25.51
C GLY A 406 9.50 -5.68 -25.83
N HIS A 407 8.72 -5.17 -24.87
CA HIS A 407 7.91 -3.95 -24.99
C HIS A 407 8.49 -2.74 -24.24
N LEU A 408 9.64 -2.90 -23.58
CA LEU A 408 10.36 -1.81 -22.93
C LEU A 408 11.87 -2.07 -23.03
N PRO A 409 12.72 -1.04 -23.21
CA PRO A 409 14.18 -1.23 -23.17
C PRO A 409 14.68 -1.60 -21.76
N GLU A 410 15.85 -2.22 -21.68
CA GLU A 410 16.47 -2.64 -20.41
C GLU A 410 16.72 -1.47 -19.45
N GLY A 411 17.08 -0.29 -19.98
CA GLY A 411 17.27 0.93 -19.18
C GLY A 411 16.00 1.47 -18.52
N ALA A 412 14.83 0.90 -18.81
CA ALA A 412 13.52 1.37 -18.37
C ALA A 412 12.78 0.44 -17.40
N ILE A 413 13.48 -0.55 -16.83
CA ILE A 413 12.91 -1.41 -15.77
C ILE A 413 12.56 -0.64 -14.49
N GLU A 414 13.19 0.52 -14.27
CA GLU A 414 12.75 1.54 -13.32
C GLU A 414 12.12 2.71 -14.11
N PRO A 415 10.79 2.77 -14.22
CA PRO A 415 10.13 3.63 -15.21
C PRO A 415 10.15 5.13 -14.87
N PHE A 416 10.50 5.50 -13.65
CA PHE A 416 10.46 6.88 -13.15
C PHE A 416 11.83 7.28 -12.57
N ASN A 417 12.55 8.18 -13.24
CA ASN A 417 13.87 8.65 -12.81
C ASN A 417 13.79 9.52 -11.55
N ALA A 418 12.79 10.39 -11.47
CA ALA A 418 12.49 11.19 -10.29
C ALA A 418 11.01 11.12 -9.93
N LEU A 419 10.73 11.26 -8.63
CA LEU A 419 9.37 11.26 -8.09
C LEU A 419 9.17 12.48 -7.21
N PHE A 420 8.08 13.20 -7.46
CA PHE A 420 7.60 14.26 -6.59
C PHE A 420 6.23 13.86 -6.07
N THR A 421 6.10 13.76 -4.74
CA THR A 421 4.82 13.44 -4.11
C THR A 421 4.13 14.70 -3.62
N GLN A 422 3.05 15.12 -4.29
CA GLN A 422 2.28 16.25 -3.81
C GLN A 422 1.51 15.92 -2.52
N GLY A 423 1.28 16.96 -1.71
CA GLY A 423 0.33 16.90 -0.61
C GLY A 423 -1.11 16.82 -1.09
N MET A 424 -2.01 16.52 -0.17
CA MET A 424 -3.43 16.38 -0.47
C MET A 424 -4.12 17.74 -0.52
N VAL A 425 -5.05 17.90 -1.47
CA VAL A 425 -6.01 19.00 -1.39
C VAL A 425 -7.07 18.62 -0.36
N THR A 426 -7.26 19.47 0.65
CA THR A 426 -8.17 19.23 1.75
C THR A 426 -9.33 20.24 1.76
N HIS A 427 -10.44 19.79 2.34
CA HIS A 427 -11.62 20.61 2.61
C HIS A 427 -12.40 20.04 3.79
N GLU A 428 -13.23 20.88 4.42
CA GLU A 428 -14.19 20.48 5.43
C GLU A 428 -15.12 19.35 4.95
N ILE A 429 -15.43 18.39 5.83
CA ILE A 429 -16.49 17.39 5.60
C ILE A 429 -17.71 17.80 6.41
N TYR A 430 -18.87 17.74 5.77
CA TYR A 430 -20.17 17.98 6.39
C TYR A 430 -20.96 16.68 6.44
N GLU A 431 -21.31 16.24 7.64
CA GLU A 431 -22.02 14.97 7.84
C GLU A 431 -23.25 15.08 8.74
N THR A 432 -24.26 14.29 8.41
CA THR A 432 -25.40 13.97 9.27
C THR A 432 -25.47 12.46 9.47
N LYS A 433 -26.44 11.96 10.24
CA LYS A 433 -26.68 10.53 10.40
C LYS A 433 -28.08 10.15 9.90
N ASP A 434 -28.17 9.03 9.17
CA ASP A 434 -29.46 8.45 8.81
C ASP A 434 -30.14 7.76 10.01
N GLU A 435 -31.35 7.23 9.81
CA GLU A 435 -32.13 6.52 10.84
C GLU A 435 -31.41 5.29 11.42
N ARG A 436 -30.38 4.78 10.72
CA ARG A 436 -29.57 3.62 11.12
C ARG A 436 -28.20 4.06 11.70
N GLY A 437 -27.99 5.36 11.88
CA GLY A 437 -26.75 5.93 12.42
C GLY A 437 -25.59 6.01 11.41
N ARG A 438 -25.83 5.75 10.12
CA ARG A 438 -24.79 5.80 9.08
C ARG A 438 -24.50 7.24 8.66
N PRO A 439 -23.23 7.59 8.36
CA PRO A 439 -22.89 8.92 7.90
C PRO A 439 -23.54 9.21 6.55
N VAL A 440 -24.21 10.35 6.46
CA VAL A 440 -24.73 10.93 5.22
C VAL A 440 -23.95 12.21 4.97
N TYR A 441 -23.12 12.19 3.93
CA TYR A 441 -22.28 13.30 3.53
C TYR A 441 -23.02 14.28 2.61
N HIS A 442 -22.73 15.57 2.78
CA HIS A 442 -23.33 16.70 2.06
C HIS A 442 -22.27 17.51 1.34
N LEU A 443 -22.64 18.15 0.22
CA LEU A 443 -21.71 19.02 -0.51
C LEU A 443 -21.50 20.32 0.28
N PRO A 444 -20.33 20.99 0.16
CA PRO A 444 -20.09 22.28 0.79
C PRO A 444 -21.13 23.34 0.42
N GLU A 445 -21.62 23.33 -0.82
CA GLU A 445 -22.65 24.25 -1.31
C GLU A 445 -24.05 24.02 -0.70
N ASP A 446 -24.30 22.87 -0.08
CA ASP A 446 -25.57 22.55 0.59
C ASP A 446 -25.63 23.06 2.04
N VAL A 447 -24.50 23.55 2.57
CA VAL A 447 -24.35 23.91 3.98
C VAL A 447 -24.14 25.41 4.14
N THR A 448 -24.93 26.05 5.00
CA THR A 448 -24.79 27.45 5.40
C THR A 448 -24.82 27.55 6.92
N ASP A 449 -23.82 28.20 7.52
CA ASP A 449 -23.68 28.35 8.99
C ASP A 449 -23.83 27.03 9.77
N GLY A 450 -23.26 25.95 9.21
CA GLY A 450 -23.32 24.60 9.81
C GLY A 450 -24.70 23.93 9.74
N LYS A 451 -25.57 24.38 8.84
CA LYS A 451 -26.92 23.84 8.65
C LYS A 451 -27.25 23.58 7.19
N LEU A 452 -28.05 22.55 6.95
CA LEU A 452 -28.68 22.31 5.65
C LEU A 452 -29.82 23.30 5.40
N THR A 453 -30.33 23.33 4.17
CA THR A 453 -31.44 24.20 3.75
C THR A 453 -32.74 23.98 4.55
N ASP A 454 -32.94 22.80 5.12
CA ASP A 454 -34.08 22.47 5.99
C ASP A 454 -33.85 22.83 7.47
N GLY A 455 -32.69 23.38 7.81
CA GLY A 455 -32.30 23.78 9.16
C GLY A 455 -31.60 22.69 9.98
N THR A 456 -31.40 21.48 9.43
CA THR A 456 -30.71 20.38 10.10
C THR A 456 -29.24 20.74 10.35
N GLU A 457 -28.78 20.56 11.58
CA GLU A 457 -27.38 20.77 11.96
C GLU A 457 -26.48 19.65 11.42
N VAL A 458 -25.34 20.04 10.86
CA VAL A 458 -24.32 19.10 10.37
C VAL A 458 -23.13 19.07 11.32
N GLN A 459 -22.53 17.90 11.47
CA GLN A 459 -21.22 17.76 12.10
C GLN A 459 -20.14 18.15 11.08
N ILE A 460 -19.24 19.03 11.48
CA ILE A 460 -18.17 19.56 10.62
C ILE A 460 -16.83 18.95 11.04
N THR A 461 -16.16 18.29 10.11
CA THR A 461 -14.75 17.93 10.27
C THR A 461 -13.90 19.00 9.57
N PRO A 462 -13.05 19.77 10.28
CA PRO A 462 -12.44 21.00 9.75
C PRO A 462 -11.51 20.82 8.54
N SER A 463 -10.81 19.69 8.42
CA SER A 463 -9.91 19.47 7.29
C SER A 463 -9.73 17.99 7.04
N ALA A 464 -10.04 17.56 5.84
CA ALA A 464 -9.81 16.19 5.38
C ALA A 464 -9.56 16.17 3.87
N LYS A 465 -8.83 15.16 3.39
CA LYS A 465 -8.63 14.90 1.95
C LYS A 465 -9.97 14.99 1.19
N MET A 466 -9.97 15.73 0.09
CA MET A 466 -11.11 15.75 -0.84
C MET A 466 -11.36 14.36 -1.43
N SER A 467 -12.61 13.89 -1.39
CA SER A 467 -13.01 12.60 -1.96
C SER A 467 -14.48 12.60 -2.38
N LYS A 468 -14.78 11.91 -3.50
CA LYS A 468 -16.16 11.78 -3.99
C LYS A 468 -17.07 11.08 -2.97
N SER A 469 -16.53 10.10 -2.23
CA SER A 469 -17.30 9.35 -1.23
C SER A 469 -17.75 10.20 -0.05
N LYS A 470 -16.94 11.19 0.37
CA LYS A 470 -17.27 12.10 1.47
C LYS A 470 -17.89 13.43 1.02
N LYS A 471 -18.16 13.58 -0.28
CA LYS A 471 -18.73 14.79 -0.90
C LYS A 471 -18.07 16.12 -0.52
N ASN A 472 -16.81 16.11 -0.08
CA ASN A 472 -16.06 17.33 0.25
C ASN A 472 -15.20 17.84 -0.93
N VAL A 473 -15.52 17.45 -2.16
CA VAL A 473 -14.82 17.93 -3.36
C VAL A 473 -15.36 19.31 -3.71
N VAL A 474 -14.48 20.30 -3.84
CA VAL A 474 -14.86 21.59 -4.41
C VAL A 474 -14.58 21.57 -5.90
N ASP A 475 -15.61 21.83 -6.69
CA ASP A 475 -15.47 21.91 -8.15
C ASP A 475 -14.67 23.16 -8.55
N PRO A 476 -13.51 23.02 -9.24
CA PRO A 476 -12.75 24.17 -9.69
C PRO A 476 -13.50 25.04 -10.72
N LEU A 477 -14.54 24.52 -11.38
CA LEU A 477 -15.30 25.25 -12.39
C LEU A 477 -15.94 26.53 -11.84
N GLY A 478 -16.32 26.58 -10.56
CA GLY A 478 -16.84 27.79 -9.93
C GLY A 478 -15.80 28.92 -9.89
N ILE A 479 -14.56 28.61 -9.49
CA ILE A 479 -13.45 29.60 -9.49
C ILE A 479 -13.06 29.96 -10.92
N ILE A 480 -13.02 28.99 -11.84
CA ILE A 480 -12.68 29.25 -13.23
C ILE A 480 -13.72 30.18 -13.88
N ALA A 481 -15.02 29.96 -13.63
CA ALA A 481 -16.08 30.81 -14.15
C ALA A 481 -16.03 32.24 -13.59
N ASN A 482 -15.74 32.39 -12.29
CA ASN A 482 -15.77 33.70 -11.62
C ASN A 482 -14.46 34.49 -11.76
N TYR A 483 -13.32 33.81 -11.82
CA TYR A 483 -11.99 34.43 -11.75
C TYR A 483 -11.01 34.00 -12.85
N GLY A 484 -11.38 33.05 -13.71
CA GLY A 484 -10.54 32.54 -14.79
C GLY A 484 -9.60 31.41 -14.39
N ALA A 485 -9.13 30.66 -15.39
CA ALA A 485 -8.24 29.50 -15.19
C ALA A 485 -6.89 29.88 -14.58
N ASP A 486 -6.32 31.03 -14.95
CA ASP A 486 -5.03 31.48 -14.41
C ASP A 486 -5.10 31.81 -12.93
N THR A 487 -6.23 32.35 -12.44
CA THR A 487 -6.45 32.55 -11.00
C THR A 487 -6.41 31.22 -10.27
N ALA A 488 -7.10 30.19 -10.77
CA ALA A 488 -7.12 28.87 -10.15
C ALA A 488 -5.70 28.26 -10.10
N ARG A 489 -4.97 28.30 -11.23
CA ARG A 489 -3.59 27.80 -11.31
C ARG A 489 -2.65 28.54 -10.37
N TRP A 490 -2.72 29.88 -10.37
CA TRP A 490 -1.88 30.71 -9.52
C TRP A 490 -2.16 30.49 -8.05
N PHE A 491 -3.44 30.42 -7.67
CA PHE A 491 -3.86 30.12 -6.30
C PHE A 491 -3.23 28.82 -5.80
N VAL A 492 -3.46 27.70 -6.51
CA VAL A 492 -2.96 26.37 -6.13
C VAL A 492 -1.44 26.36 -5.97
N LEU A 493 -0.71 27.04 -6.85
CA LEU A 493 0.75 27.07 -6.80
C LEU A 493 1.31 28.06 -5.75
N SER A 494 0.52 29.04 -5.32
CA SER A 494 0.99 30.15 -4.47
C SER A 494 0.86 29.91 -2.97
N ASP A 495 -0.14 29.12 -2.57
CA ASP A 495 -0.58 29.08 -1.18
C ASP A 495 0.36 28.24 -0.30
N SER A 496 0.68 27.03 -0.74
CA SER A 496 1.46 26.06 0.02
C SER A 496 2.57 25.42 -0.82
N PRO A 497 3.69 24.99 -0.20
CA PRO A 497 4.66 24.12 -0.86
C PRO A 497 3.96 22.89 -1.45
N PRO A 498 4.30 22.42 -2.66
CA PRO A 498 3.52 21.38 -3.32
C PRO A 498 3.51 20.03 -2.59
N GLU A 499 4.49 19.77 -1.72
CA GLU A 499 4.57 18.57 -0.86
C GLU A 499 3.69 18.64 0.40
N ARG A 500 3.10 19.80 0.71
CA ARG A 500 2.21 19.98 1.86
C ARG A 500 0.75 19.92 1.44
N ASP A 501 -0.08 19.45 2.36
CA ASP A 501 -1.52 19.52 2.19
C ASP A 501 -1.95 20.99 2.03
N VAL A 502 -2.84 21.26 1.08
CA VAL A 502 -3.34 22.59 0.80
C VAL A 502 -4.84 22.65 1.06
N GLU A 503 -5.27 23.66 1.80
CA GLU A 503 -6.67 23.91 2.05
C GLU A 503 -7.25 24.76 0.91
N TRP A 504 -8.34 24.28 0.32
CA TRP A 504 -8.98 25.01 -0.76
C TRP A 504 -9.86 26.15 -0.22
N THR A 505 -9.39 27.41 -0.31
CA THR A 505 -10.11 28.58 0.23
C THR A 505 -10.53 29.59 -0.84
N ALA A 506 -11.72 30.17 -0.68
CA ALA A 506 -12.22 31.24 -1.56
C ALA A 506 -11.38 32.53 -1.47
N SER A 507 -10.88 32.85 -0.27
CA SER A 507 -10.04 34.03 -0.03
C SER A 507 -8.69 33.94 -0.75
N GLY A 508 -8.10 32.75 -0.85
CA GLY A 508 -6.88 32.51 -1.62
C GLY A 508 -7.06 32.78 -3.11
N ALA A 509 -8.17 32.29 -3.69
CA ALA A 509 -8.51 32.57 -5.09
C ALA A 509 -8.73 34.07 -5.36
N GLU A 510 -9.42 34.79 -4.46
CA GLU A 510 -9.63 36.24 -4.60
C GLU A 510 -8.30 37.03 -4.53
N ALA A 511 -7.38 36.62 -3.66
CA ALA A 511 -6.06 37.24 -3.54
C ALA A 511 -5.23 37.06 -4.82
N ALA A 512 -5.23 35.86 -5.40
CA ALA A 512 -4.60 35.56 -6.69
C ALA A 512 -5.20 36.41 -7.83
N TYR A 513 -6.53 36.49 -7.92
CA TYR A 513 -7.23 37.31 -8.91
C TYR A 513 -6.85 38.80 -8.83
N LYS A 514 -6.80 39.35 -7.60
CA LYS A 514 -6.37 40.74 -7.37
C LYS A 514 -4.92 40.96 -7.81
N HIS A 515 -4.05 39.98 -7.64
CA HIS A 515 -2.66 40.08 -8.09
C HIS A 515 -2.54 40.07 -9.61
N LEU A 516 -3.19 39.12 -10.29
CA LEU A 516 -3.17 39.04 -11.75
C LEU A 516 -3.72 40.31 -12.39
N ASN A 517 -4.78 40.90 -11.83
CA ASN A 517 -5.28 42.22 -12.27
C ASN A 517 -4.26 43.35 -12.05
N ARG A 518 -3.47 43.33 -10.98
CA ARG A 518 -2.39 44.31 -10.79
C ARG A 518 -1.32 44.17 -11.88
N VAL A 519 -0.91 42.96 -12.20
CA VAL A 519 0.06 42.68 -13.27
C VAL A 519 -0.48 43.15 -14.63
N HIS A 520 -1.75 42.85 -14.92
CA HIS A 520 -2.42 43.32 -16.14
C HIS A 520 -2.43 44.86 -16.22
N ASN A 521 -2.85 45.54 -15.16
CA ASN A 521 -2.89 47.01 -15.12
C ASN A 521 -1.51 47.65 -15.28
N ILE A 522 -0.45 47.07 -14.69
CA ILE A 522 0.94 47.54 -14.88
C ILE A 522 1.33 47.39 -16.35
N SER A 523 1.06 46.24 -16.95
CA SER A 523 1.39 45.95 -18.34
C SER A 523 0.68 46.92 -19.29
N THR A 524 -0.63 47.14 -19.10
CA THR A 524 -1.41 48.11 -19.88
C THR A 524 -0.83 49.52 -19.77
N ARG A 525 -0.50 49.97 -18.54
CA ARG A 525 0.13 51.29 -18.34
C ARG A 525 1.46 51.42 -19.08
N ILE A 526 2.31 50.39 -19.06
CA ILE A 526 3.59 50.38 -19.79
C ILE A 526 3.34 50.49 -21.29
N THR A 527 2.33 49.80 -21.84
CA THR A 527 2.02 49.90 -23.28
C THR A 527 1.54 51.29 -23.71
N GLU A 528 1.02 52.09 -22.77
CA GLU A 528 0.57 53.46 -23.00
C GLU A 528 1.67 54.50 -22.72
N MET A 529 2.81 54.09 -22.16
CA MET A 529 3.94 55.00 -21.89
C MET A 529 4.61 55.46 -23.19
N ASP A 530 5.08 56.71 -23.19
CA ASP A 530 5.95 57.22 -24.23
C ASP A 530 7.28 56.46 -24.22
N LYS A 531 7.68 55.90 -25.37
CA LYS A 531 8.91 55.11 -25.52
C LYS A 531 10.18 55.92 -25.29
N ASP A 532 10.09 57.24 -25.43
CA ASP A 532 11.20 58.16 -25.16
C ASP A 532 11.18 58.70 -23.72
N ALA A 533 10.22 58.25 -22.89
CA ALA A 533 10.12 58.66 -21.49
C ALA A 533 11.36 58.23 -20.70
N LYS A 534 12.10 59.23 -20.19
CA LYS A 534 13.26 59.01 -19.33
C LYS A 534 12.84 58.95 -17.87
N GLY A 535 13.45 58.03 -17.13
CA GLY A 535 13.24 57.87 -15.70
C GLY A 535 14.53 57.91 -14.89
N THR A 536 14.43 57.47 -13.65
CA THR A 536 15.56 57.27 -12.74
C THR A 536 15.47 55.90 -12.09
N GLY A 537 16.59 55.21 -11.93
CA GLY A 537 16.66 53.89 -11.29
C GLY A 537 16.57 52.72 -12.27
N ASP A 538 16.87 52.94 -13.55
CA ASP A 538 16.86 51.90 -14.58
C ASP A 538 17.80 50.73 -14.24
N ASP A 539 19.03 51.03 -13.78
CA ASP A 539 19.99 50.00 -13.36
C ASP A 539 19.51 49.21 -12.12
N ASP A 540 18.81 49.87 -11.20
CA ASP A 540 18.25 49.23 -10.00
C ASP A 540 17.08 48.32 -10.39
N LEU A 541 16.23 48.76 -11.32
CA LEU A 541 15.14 47.95 -11.86
C LEU A 541 15.69 46.75 -12.64
N LEU A 542 16.71 46.95 -13.48
CA LEU A 542 17.37 45.89 -14.23
C LEU A 542 17.98 44.84 -13.30
N ARG A 543 18.63 45.27 -12.21
CA ARG A 543 19.16 44.37 -11.18
C ARG A 543 18.04 43.59 -10.47
N ALA A 544 16.95 44.27 -10.11
CA ALA A 544 15.80 43.63 -9.49
C ALA A 544 15.16 42.59 -10.43
N MET A 545 15.08 42.88 -11.72
CA MET A 545 14.59 41.96 -12.75
C MET A 545 15.48 40.72 -12.86
N HIS A 546 16.81 40.88 -13.01
CA HIS A 546 17.72 39.74 -13.06
C HIS A 546 17.68 38.89 -11.79
N LYS A 547 17.54 39.52 -10.62
CA LYS A 547 17.35 38.78 -9.36
C LYS A 547 16.05 38.00 -9.35
N ALA A 548 14.94 38.61 -9.79
CA ALA A 548 13.66 37.92 -9.89
C ALA A 548 13.71 36.74 -10.86
N ILE A 549 14.34 36.91 -12.03
CA ILE A 549 14.56 35.84 -13.02
C ILE A 549 15.33 34.68 -12.38
N HIS A 550 16.45 34.97 -11.71
CA HIS A 550 17.25 33.95 -11.05
C HIS A 550 16.46 33.22 -9.96
N ASP A 551 15.87 33.96 -9.01
CA ASP A 551 15.15 33.37 -7.87
C ASP A 551 13.94 32.53 -8.36
N VAL A 552 13.23 32.97 -9.41
CA VAL A 552 12.10 32.22 -10.00
C VAL A 552 12.57 30.98 -10.73
N THR A 553 13.67 31.06 -11.49
CA THR A 553 14.24 29.91 -12.20
C THR A 553 14.61 28.81 -11.21
N VAL A 554 15.34 29.15 -10.15
CA VAL A 554 15.71 28.23 -9.07
C VAL A 554 14.47 27.66 -8.39
N GLY A 555 13.44 28.47 -8.15
CA GLY A 555 12.20 28.02 -7.54
C GLY A 555 11.41 27.04 -8.42
N VAL A 556 11.42 27.20 -9.74
CA VAL A 556 10.77 26.27 -10.67
C VAL A 556 11.56 24.95 -10.76
N GLU A 557 12.89 25.02 -10.88
CA GLU A 557 13.76 23.83 -10.97
C GLU A 557 13.72 22.98 -9.68
N SER A 558 13.52 23.61 -8.53
CA SER A 558 13.42 22.94 -7.22
C SER A 558 11.99 22.59 -6.80
N PHE A 559 10.99 22.81 -7.67
CA PHE A 559 9.56 22.65 -7.35
C PHE A 559 9.06 23.53 -6.18
N GLY A 560 9.83 24.54 -5.76
CA GLY A 560 9.42 25.56 -4.80
C GLY A 560 8.50 26.61 -5.41
N PHE A 561 7.37 26.20 -6.01
CA PHE A 561 6.50 27.08 -6.79
C PHE A 561 5.91 28.24 -5.98
N ASN A 562 5.50 27.99 -4.73
CA ASN A 562 4.99 29.01 -3.83
C ASN A 562 6.04 30.09 -3.52
N ALA A 563 7.29 29.66 -3.28
CA ALA A 563 8.41 30.55 -3.07
C ALA A 563 8.73 31.35 -4.33
N ALA A 564 8.74 30.72 -5.51
CA ALA A 564 8.93 31.38 -6.80
C ALA A 564 7.85 32.46 -7.05
N ILE A 565 6.59 32.13 -6.79
CA ILE A 565 5.47 33.06 -6.89
C ILE A 565 5.61 34.22 -5.90
N ALA A 566 6.05 33.98 -4.66
CA ALA A 566 6.33 35.05 -3.70
C ALA A 566 7.37 36.06 -4.23
N LYS A 567 8.36 35.62 -5.02
CA LYS A 567 9.31 36.52 -5.70
C LYS A 567 8.64 37.37 -6.76
N LEU A 568 7.68 36.81 -7.51
CA LEU A 568 6.88 37.54 -8.49
C LEU A 568 5.98 38.60 -7.84
N TYR A 569 5.38 38.29 -6.67
CA TYR A 569 4.70 39.28 -5.83
C TYR A 569 5.65 40.43 -5.44
N GLY A 570 6.86 40.11 -4.98
CA GLY A 570 7.88 41.09 -4.64
C GLY A 570 8.31 41.97 -5.82
N PHE A 571 8.56 41.36 -6.98
CA PHE A 571 8.95 42.09 -8.19
C PHE A 571 7.81 42.97 -8.71
N THR A 572 6.56 42.51 -8.63
CA THR A 572 5.38 43.34 -8.94
C THR A 572 5.33 44.59 -8.05
N ALA A 573 5.65 44.46 -6.75
CA ALA A 573 5.71 45.61 -5.86
C ALA A 573 6.85 46.58 -6.20
N VAL A 574 7.97 46.09 -6.73
CA VAL A 574 9.05 46.94 -7.29
C VAL A 574 8.55 47.70 -8.52
N MET A 575 7.90 47.00 -9.46
CA MET A 575 7.32 47.59 -10.67
C MET A 575 6.28 48.67 -10.37
N GLN A 576 5.52 48.56 -9.27
CA GLN A 576 4.55 49.58 -8.89
C GLN A 576 5.17 50.88 -8.36
N LYS A 577 6.40 50.80 -7.83
CA LYS A 577 7.08 51.92 -7.15
C LYS A 577 8.21 52.53 -7.97
N THR A 578 8.68 51.84 -9.01
CA THR A 578 9.79 52.28 -9.84
C THR A 578 9.49 53.61 -10.54
N LYS A 579 10.55 54.37 -10.79
CA LYS A 579 10.53 55.60 -11.59
C LYS A 579 11.43 55.47 -12.83
N ALA A 580 11.79 54.24 -13.21
CA ALA A 580 12.57 53.95 -14.40
C ALA A 580 11.86 54.47 -15.67
N GLY A 581 12.62 54.63 -16.75
CA GLY A 581 12.09 54.99 -18.05
C GLY A 581 11.26 53.87 -18.68
N TYR A 582 10.84 54.07 -19.93
CA TYR A 582 10.19 53.02 -20.72
C TYR A 582 11.07 51.78 -20.91
#